data_AF-A0A2R4QH68-F1
#
_entry.id   AF-A0A2R4QH68-F1
#
_cell.length_a   1.000
_cell.length_b   1.000
_cell.length_c   1.000
_cell.angle_alpha   90.00
_cell.angle_beta   90.00
_cell.angle_gamma   90.00
#
_symmetry.space_group_name_H-M   'P 1'
#
loop_
_entity.id
_entity.type
_entity.pdbx_description
1 polymer ?
#
loop_
_entity_poly.entity_id
_entity_poly.type
_entity_poly.pdbx_seq_one_letter_code
_entity_poly.pdbx_strand_id
1 'polypeptide(L)'
;MHTDDFFHYLSKGAIPPHLPESNEQNLVVIEAFLEAAKRYARGGYDVIVDGIIGPWFLKPWQSLVREHYEVHYIILRASKEETLKRAVERSKLDRKTNIELVETMWEQFCNLGIYESNVIDTTTYSIQETVSAVQEKIASKRTTLVEESELTHVAAPDNPTKEFENRQERFALYRAMQQLDAETREVIHLRLAGDFSFRDIGDILGHSEVWARVRFYRGKEKLVKIIGGDNNA
;
A
#
# COMPACT_ATOMS: atom_id res chain seq x y z
N MET A 1 -1.67 6.14 19.12
CA MET A 1 -1.27 4.73 19.26
C MET A 1 -0.15 4.48 18.27
N HIS A 2 1.06 4.17 18.76
CA HIS A 2 2.19 3.83 17.89
C HIS A 2 2.10 2.35 17.53
N THR A 3 2.01 2.05 16.25
CA THR A 3 1.86 0.67 15.76
C THR A 3 3.10 -0.19 16.02
N ASP A 4 4.28 0.42 16.07
CA ASP A 4 5.55 -0.23 16.41
C ASP A 4 5.51 -0.96 17.76
N ASP A 5 4.72 -0.47 18.73
CA ASP A 5 4.57 -1.10 20.05
C ASP A 5 3.98 -2.51 19.95
N PHE A 6 3.11 -2.76 18.96
CA PHE A 6 2.47 -4.06 18.78
C PHE A 6 3.46 -5.12 18.28
N PHE A 7 4.47 -4.72 17.51
CA PHE A 7 5.55 -5.62 17.12
C PHE A 7 6.41 -6.02 18.33
N HIS A 8 6.57 -5.13 19.32
CA HIS A 8 7.30 -5.43 20.55
C HIS A 8 6.59 -6.43 21.48
N TYR A 9 5.29 -6.67 21.29
CA TYR A 9 4.54 -7.68 22.05
C TYR A 9 4.71 -9.11 21.52
N LEU A 10 5.27 -9.27 20.31
CA LEU A 10 5.60 -10.59 19.76
C LEU A 10 6.81 -11.19 20.49
N SER A 11 6.57 -12.19 21.33
CA SER A 11 7.63 -12.81 22.14
C SER A 11 8.35 -13.97 21.45
N LYS A 12 7.62 -14.89 20.79
CA LYS A 12 8.17 -16.08 20.13
C LYS A 12 7.87 -16.02 18.63
N GLY A 13 8.90 -16.24 17.80
CA GLY A 13 8.73 -16.35 16.35
C GLY A 13 8.57 -15.01 15.63
N ALA A 14 8.95 -13.89 16.27
CA ALA A 14 8.90 -12.59 15.65
C ALA A 14 9.86 -12.50 14.45
N ILE A 15 9.32 -12.13 13.29
CA ILE A 15 10.04 -11.87 12.05
C ILE A 15 10.12 -10.34 11.86
N PRO A 16 11.28 -9.77 11.49
CA PRO A 16 11.35 -8.36 11.15
C PRO A 16 10.29 -7.94 10.11
N PRO A 17 9.53 -6.86 10.34
CA PRO A 17 8.31 -6.55 9.58
C PRO A 17 8.54 -6.12 8.13
N HIS A 18 9.79 -5.84 7.74
CA HIS A 18 10.17 -5.50 6.38
C HIS A 18 10.48 -6.72 5.51
N LEU A 19 10.59 -7.92 6.09
CA LEU A 19 10.92 -9.13 5.34
C LEU A 19 9.67 -9.72 4.67
N PRO A 20 9.78 -10.30 3.45
CA PRO A 20 8.63 -10.88 2.75
C PRO A 20 7.89 -11.97 3.53
N GLU A 21 8.58 -12.72 4.38
CA GLU A 21 8.03 -13.79 5.21
C GLU A 21 7.16 -13.25 6.37
N SER A 22 7.32 -11.97 6.72
CA SER A 22 6.56 -11.34 7.80
C SER A 22 5.12 -10.99 7.42
N ASN A 23 4.69 -11.19 6.17
CA ASN A 23 3.38 -10.74 5.70
C ASN A 23 2.20 -11.25 6.53
N GLU A 24 2.18 -12.53 6.90
CA GLU A 24 1.11 -13.11 7.74
C GLU A 24 1.18 -12.54 9.16
N GLN A 25 2.38 -12.39 9.73
CA GLN A 25 2.59 -11.74 11.01
C GLN A 25 2.12 -10.27 11.00
N ASN A 26 2.47 -9.51 9.96
CA ASN A 26 2.11 -8.10 9.83
C ASN A 26 0.60 -7.94 9.79
N LEU A 27 -0.12 -8.85 9.11
CA LEU A 27 -1.58 -8.85 9.10
C LEU A 27 -2.14 -9.06 10.51
N VAL A 28 -1.61 -10.03 11.26
CA VAL A 28 -2.02 -10.26 12.67
C VAL A 28 -1.76 -9.02 13.53
N VAL A 29 -0.62 -8.37 13.36
CA VAL A 29 -0.28 -7.15 14.09
C VAL A 29 -1.23 -6.00 13.73
N ILE A 30 -1.56 -5.83 12.45
CA ILE A 30 -2.54 -4.84 11.99
C ILE A 30 -3.92 -5.08 12.59
N GLU A 31 -4.39 -6.32 12.57
CA GLU A 31 -5.68 -6.68 13.19
C GLU A 31 -5.68 -6.41 14.69
N ALA A 32 -4.56 -6.67 15.38
CA ALA A 32 -4.44 -6.40 16.81
C ALA A 32 -4.59 -4.92 17.15
N PHE A 33 -3.89 -4.03 16.44
CA PHE A 33 -4.03 -2.59 16.70
C PHE A 33 -5.32 -2.00 16.13
N LEU A 34 -5.89 -2.57 15.07
CA LEU A 34 -7.22 -2.24 14.58
C LEU A 34 -8.29 -2.50 15.67
N GLU A 35 -8.27 -3.67 16.31
CA GLU A 35 -9.22 -4.01 17.37
C GLU A 35 -9.03 -3.14 18.63
N ALA A 36 -7.79 -2.78 18.96
CA ALA A 36 -7.52 -1.80 20.00
C ALA A 36 -8.13 -0.42 19.65
N ALA A 37 -7.92 0.05 18.42
CA ALA A 37 -8.49 1.32 17.95
C ALA A 37 -10.03 1.30 17.98
N LYS A 38 -10.68 0.22 17.52
CA LYS A 38 -12.13 0.04 17.61
C LYS A 38 -12.64 0.13 19.03
N ARG A 39 -11.92 -0.46 20.00
CA ARG A 39 -12.31 -0.43 21.41
C ARG A 39 -12.29 0.98 21.97
N TYR A 40 -11.28 1.79 21.65
CA TYR A 40 -11.22 3.20 22.06
C TYR A 40 -12.30 4.04 21.37
N ALA A 41 -12.48 3.87 20.06
CA ALA A 41 -13.50 4.59 19.30
C ALA A 41 -14.93 4.30 19.82
N ARG A 42 -15.26 3.04 20.16
CA ARG A 42 -16.53 2.69 20.84
C ARG A 42 -16.68 3.35 22.22
N GLY A 43 -15.57 3.71 22.86
CA GLY A 43 -15.55 4.47 24.10
C GLY A 43 -15.76 5.98 23.92
N GLY A 44 -15.93 6.47 22.68
CA GLY A 44 -16.11 7.89 22.37
C GLY A 44 -14.81 8.68 22.25
N TYR A 45 -13.67 8.01 22.02
CA TYR A 45 -12.38 8.67 21.83
C TYR A 45 -11.97 8.75 20.37
N ASP A 46 -11.36 9.86 19.98
CA ASP A 46 -10.61 9.94 18.73
C ASP A 46 -9.32 9.13 18.84
N VAL A 47 -9.05 8.30 17.83
CA VAL A 47 -7.88 7.42 17.82
C VAL A 47 -6.97 7.76 16.66
N ILE A 48 -5.76 8.20 16.96
CA ILE A 48 -4.69 8.39 15.99
C ILE A 48 -3.84 7.13 15.94
N VAL A 49 -3.80 6.48 14.78
CA VAL A 49 -2.95 5.32 14.50
C VAL A 49 -1.72 5.80 13.76
N ASP A 50 -0.56 5.73 14.40
CA ASP A 50 0.72 6.19 13.87
C ASP A 50 1.59 4.99 13.45
N GLY A 51 1.82 4.84 12.15
CA GLY A 51 2.45 3.65 11.60
C GLY A 51 2.56 3.60 10.09
N ILE A 52 3.38 2.65 9.61
CA ILE A 52 3.45 2.31 8.18
C ILE A 52 2.25 1.42 7.84
N ILE A 53 1.23 2.01 7.21
CA ILE A 53 0.05 1.30 6.71
C ILE A 53 -0.09 1.62 5.22
N GLY A 54 0.40 0.72 4.37
CA GLY A 54 0.28 0.88 2.92
C GLY A 54 -1.09 0.43 2.39
N PRO A 55 -1.45 0.78 1.13
CA PRO A 55 -2.72 0.39 0.52
C PRO A 55 -3.01 -1.12 0.56
N TRP A 56 -1.96 -1.95 0.53
CA TRP A 56 -2.07 -3.42 0.62
C TRP A 56 -2.60 -3.93 1.96
N PHE A 57 -2.62 -3.09 3.00
CA PHE A 57 -3.15 -3.40 4.32
C PHE A 57 -4.40 -2.60 4.70
N LEU A 58 -5.03 -1.88 3.75
CA LEU A 58 -6.21 -1.05 4.04
C LEU A 58 -7.52 -1.81 4.14
N LYS A 59 -7.60 -3.03 3.61
CA LYS A 59 -8.86 -3.80 3.56
C LYS A 59 -9.54 -3.96 4.95
N PRO A 60 -8.82 -4.28 6.04
CA PRO A 60 -9.41 -4.31 7.38
C PRO A 60 -9.98 -2.95 7.83
N TRP A 61 -9.32 -1.84 7.50
CA TRP A 61 -9.75 -0.48 7.83
C TRP A 61 -11.01 -0.08 7.06
N GLN A 62 -11.08 -0.39 5.77
CA GLN A 62 -12.25 -0.15 4.93
C GLN A 62 -13.47 -0.92 5.45
N SER A 63 -13.27 -2.12 6.00
CA SER A 63 -14.37 -2.91 6.57
C SER A 63 -15.03 -2.23 7.78
N LEU A 64 -14.31 -1.35 8.51
CA LEU A 64 -14.87 -0.60 9.63
C LEU A 64 -15.91 0.42 9.21
N VAL A 65 -15.87 0.88 7.96
CA VAL A 65 -16.89 1.81 7.42
C VAL A 65 -18.28 1.16 7.50
N ARG A 66 -18.37 -0.17 7.30
CA ARG A 66 -19.62 -0.94 7.47
C ARG A 66 -20.08 -1.04 8.92
N GLU A 67 -19.15 -0.95 9.86
CA GLU A 67 -19.43 -0.90 11.30
C GLU A 67 -19.72 0.54 11.78
N HIS A 68 -19.94 1.49 10.86
CA HIS A 68 -20.22 2.91 11.12
C HIS A 68 -19.07 3.69 11.78
N TYR A 69 -17.82 3.26 11.58
CA TYR A 69 -16.67 4.08 11.95
C TYR A 69 -16.32 5.07 10.85
N GLU A 70 -16.03 6.32 11.23
CA GLU A 70 -15.37 7.30 10.37
C GLU A 70 -13.85 7.08 10.45
N VAL A 71 -13.25 6.66 9.33
CA VAL A 71 -11.82 6.36 9.24
C VAL A 71 -11.17 7.30 8.24
N HIS A 72 -10.25 8.14 8.69
CA HIS A 72 -9.44 9.01 7.84
C HIS A 72 -8.09 8.34 7.56
N TYR A 73 -7.75 8.18 6.29
CA TYR A 73 -6.44 7.69 5.86
C TYR A 73 -5.61 8.84 5.31
N ILE A 74 -4.50 9.16 5.97
CA ILE A 74 -3.64 10.32 5.65
C ILE A 74 -2.21 9.84 5.56
N ILE A 75 -1.51 10.26 4.50
CA ILE A 75 -0.14 9.85 4.24
C ILE A 75 0.74 11.09 4.28
N LEU A 76 1.68 11.13 5.20
CA LEU A 76 2.70 12.18 5.26
C LEU A 76 3.87 11.72 4.40
N ARG A 77 4.12 12.43 3.30
CA ARG A 77 5.13 12.06 2.31
C ARG A 77 6.10 13.22 2.13
N ALA A 78 7.40 13.01 2.26
CA ALA A 78 8.44 14.03 2.04
C ALA A 78 9.46 13.49 1.04
N SER A 79 10.13 14.32 0.23
CA SER A 79 11.04 13.84 -0.83
C SER A 79 11.98 12.71 -0.37
N LYS A 80 12.44 11.87 -1.32
CA LYS A 80 13.32 10.73 -0.99
C LYS A 80 14.54 11.20 -0.19
N GLU A 81 15.13 12.33 -0.61
CA GLU A 81 16.28 12.94 0.03
C GLU A 81 15.99 13.37 1.47
N GLU A 82 14.86 14.05 1.69
CA GLU A 82 14.47 14.53 3.02
C GLU A 82 14.09 13.36 3.94
N THR A 83 13.39 12.35 3.42
CA THR A 83 13.07 11.12 4.15
C THR A 83 14.34 10.39 4.57
N LEU A 84 15.32 10.27 3.68
CA LEU A 84 16.61 9.64 3.98
C LEU A 84 17.36 10.40 5.07
N LYS A 85 17.42 11.74 4.95
CA LYS A 85 18.04 12.62 5.95
C LYS A 85 17.42 12.42 7.33
N ARG A 86 16.09 12.43 7.43
CA ARG A 86 15.36 12.20 8.69
C ARG A 86 15.58 10.78 9.24
N ALA A 87 15.71 9.78 8.38
CA ALA A 87 15.89 8.39 8.80
C ALA A 87 17.29 8.10 9.36
N VAL A 88 18.35 8.67 8.77
CA VAL A 88 19.73 8.44 9.25
C VAL A 88 20.02 9.07 10.61
N GLU A 89 19.23 10.06 11.02
CA GLU A 89 19.31 10.68 12.35
C GLU A 89 18.63 9.83 13.44
N ARG A 90 17.90 8.76 13.07
CA ARG A 90 17.23 7.88 14.04
C ARG A 90 18.19 6.86 14.65
N SER A 91 18.06 6.62 15.95
CA SER A 91 18.88 5.67 16.71
C SER A 91 18.32 4.25 16.79
N LYS A 92 17.08 4.01 16.31
CA LYS A 92 16.37 2.72 16.49
C LYS A 92 17.01 1.55 15.72
N LEU A 93 17.54 1.81 14.53
CA LEU A 93 18.24 0.83 13.69
C LEU A 93 19.61 1.38 13.29
N ASP A 94 20.51 0.52 12.83
CA ASP A 94 21.77 0.98 12.28
C ASP A 94 21.57 1.76 10.97
N ARG A 95 22.54 2.60 10.65
CA ARG A 95 22.48 3.51 9.49
C ARG A 95 22.22 2.77 8.18
N LYS A 96 22.82 1.60 7.96
CA LYS A 96 22.68 0.85 6.70
C LYS A 96 21.24 0.34 6.57
N THR A 97 20.71 -0.28 7.63
CA THR A 97 19.34 -0.78 7.64
C THR A 97 18.31 0.34 7.46
N ASN A 98 18.53 1.52 8.06
CA ASN A 98 17.65 2.68 7.85
C ASN A 98 17.62 3.14 6.39
N ILE A 99 18.75 3.15 5.70
CA ILE A 99 18.85 3.54 4.28
C ILE A 99 18.10 2.53 3.41
N GLU A 100 18.38 1.24 3.55
CA GLU A 100 17.74 0.17 2.76
C GLU A 100 16.22 0.15 2.95
N LEU A 101 15.75 0.38 4.19
CA LEU A 101 14.33 0.48 4.50
C LEU A 101 13.68 1.69 3.82
N VAL A 102 14.32 2.86 3.86
CA VAL A 102 13.80 4.06 3.17
C VAL A 102 13.75 3.83 1.66
N GLU A 103 14.78 3.27 1.05
CA GLU A 103 14.78 3.00 -0.39
C GLU A 103 13.61 2.10 -0.80
N THR A 104 13.43 1.01 -0.06
CA THR A 104 12.37 0.02 -0.35
C THR A 104 10.98 0.57 -0.08
N MET A 105 10.77 1.23 1.07
CA MET A 105 9.45 1.76 1.44
C MET A 105 9.08 2.97 0.58
N TRP A 106 10.04 3.83 0.25
CA TRP A 106 9.77 5.02 -0.55
C TRP A 106 9.21 4.68 -1.93
N GLU A 107 9.74 3.65 -2.58
CA GLU A 107 9.23 3.16 -3.87
C GLU A 107 7.79 2.65 -3.79
N GLN A 108 7.39 2.10 -2.64
CA GLN A 108 6.03 1.61 -2.44
C GLN A 108 5.03 2.75 -2.15
N PHE A 109 5.51 3.89 -1.63
CA PHE A 109 4.67 5.03 -1.26
C PHE A 109 4.77 6.23 -2.21
N CYS A 110 5.64 6.20 -3.22
CA CYS A 110 5.80 7.29 -4.19
C CYS A 110 4.67 7.37 -5.21
N ASN A 111 3.94 6.27 -5.43
CA ASN A 111 2.73 6.24 -6.25
C ASN A 111 1.68 5.31 -5.63
N LEU A 112 0.59 5.90 -5.16
CA LEU A 112 -0.48 5.24 -4.42
C LEU A 112 -1.80 5.20 -5.19
N GLY A 113 -1.78 5.56 -6.48
CA GLY A 113 -2.96 5.59 -7.35
C GLY A 113 -4.06 6.48 -6.78
N ILE A 114 -5.25 5.91 -6.55
CA ILE A 114 -6.41 6.64 -6.03
C ILE A 114 -6.16 7.34 -4.68
N TYR A 115 -5.21 6.83 -3.88
CA TYR A 115 -4.86 7.38 -2.57
C TYR A 115 -3.86 8.53 -2.65
N GLU A 116 -3.40 8.96 -3.83
CA GLU A 116 -2.62 10.18 -3.98
C GLU A 116 -3.35 11.41 -3.44
N SER A 117 -4.69 11.42 -3.55
CA SER A 117 -5.55 12.44 -2.93
C SER A 117 -5.42 12.51 -1.40
N ASN A 118 -4.96 11.43 -0.75
CA ASN A 118 -4.75 11.34 0.70
C ASN A 118 -3.36 11.81 1.14
N VAL A 119 -2.43 12.03 0.21
CA VAL A 119 -1.06 12.43 0.50
C VAL A 119 -0.95 13.92 0.87
N ILE A 120 -0.21 14.22 1.93
CA ILE A 120 0.27 15.56 2.28
C ILE A 120 1.77 15.57 2.02
N ASP A 121 2.23 16.44 1.13
CA ASP A 121 3.66 16.68 0.95
C ASP A 121 4.20 17.49 2.15
N THR A 122 5.14 16.91 2.88
CA THR A 122 5.75 17.47 4.09
C THR A 122 7.24 17.76 3.91
N THR A 123 7.72 17.82 2.66
CA THR A 123 9.13 18.07 2.34
C THR A 123 9.62 19.38 2.94
N THR A 124 8.84 20.45 2.79
CA THR A 124 9.20 21.81 3.23
C THR A 124 8.41 22.28 4.45
N TYR A 125 7.52 21.43 4.99
CA TYR A 125 6.64 21.83 6.08
C TYR A 125 7.36 21.76 7.42
N SER A 126 7.12 22.76 8.25
CA SER A 126 7.29 22.71 9.70
C SER A 126 6.28 21.76 10.34
N ILE A 127 6.48 21.49 11.63
CA ILE A 127 5.54 20.69 12.43
C ILE A 127 4.16 21.35 12.44
N GLN A 128 4.09 22.66 12.64
CA GLN A 128 2.84 23.42 12.72
C GLN A 128 2.09 23.42 11.39
N GLU A 129 2.80 23.56 10.27
CA GLU A 129 2.21 23.48 8.93
C GLU A 129 1.68 22.08 8.64
N THR A 130 2.43 21.04 9.03
CA THR A 130 2.00 19.65 8.92
C THR A 130 0.72 19.39 9.71
N VAL A 131 0.65 19.84 10.97
CA VAL A 131 -0.54 19.71 11.81
C VAL A 131 -1.75 20.42 11.19
N SER A 132 -1.55 21.63 10.69
CA SER A 132 -2.62 22.42 10.05
C SER A 132 -3.16 21.72 8.81
N ALA A 133 -2.27 21.19 7.96
CA ALA A 133 -2.67 20.46 6.74
C ALA A 133 -3.43 19.16 7.05
N VAL A 134 -3.04 18.44 8.11
CA VAL A 134 -3.78 17.26 8.58
C VAL A 134 -5.18 17.65 9.05
N GLN A 135 -5.31 18.70 9.86
CA GLN A 135 -6.61 19.19 10.34
C GLN A 135 -7.52 19.63 9.18
N GLU A 136 -6.98 20.36 8.20
CA GLU A 136 -7.73 20.78 7.01
C GLU A 136 -8.22 19.58 6.20
N LYS A 137 -7.37 18.57 5.99
CA LYS A 137 -7.76 17.35 5.28
C LYS A 137 -8.87 16.59 5.99
N ILE A 138 -8.78 16.44 7.32
CA ILE A 138 -9.83 15.79 8.13
C ILE A 138 -11.14 16.59 8.01
N ALA A 139 -11.10 17.91 8.20
CA ALA A 139 -12.28 18.78 8.11
C ALA A 139 -12.95 18.73 6.73
N SER A 140 -12.17 18.58 5.66
CA SER A 140 -12.68 18.47 4.29
C SER A 140 -13.36 17.13 3.99
N LYS A 141 -13.22 16.12 4.86
CA LYS A 141 -13.65 14.71 4.69
C LYS A 141 -13.12 14.01 3.44
N ARG A 142 -12.15 14.61 2.71
CA ARG A 142 -11.58 14.05 1.48
C ARG A 142 -10.71 12.81 1.70
N THR A 143 -10.32 12.55 2.94
CA THR A 143 -9.46 11.43 3.35
C THR A 143 -10.24 10.26 3.94
N THR A 144 -11.57 10.36 3.98
CA THR A 144 -12.43 9.31 4.54
C THR A 144 -12.34 8.08 3.65
N LEU A 145 -12.04 6.92 4.25
CA LEU A 145 -12.14 5.67 3.53
C LEU A 145 -13.60 5.41 3.16
N VAL A 146 -13.84 5.13 1.88
CA VAL A 146 -15.16 4.77 1.36
C VAL A 146 -15.30 3.25 1.26
N GLU A 147 -16.54 2.78 1.23
CA GLU A 147 -16.82 1.37 1.06
C GLU A 147 -16.35 0.87 -0.32
N GLU A 148 -15.87 -0.37 -0.39
CA GLU A 148 -15.47 -1.02 -1.65
C GLU A 148 -16.67 -1.14 -2.64
N SER A 149 -17.91 -1.08 -2.15
CA SER A 149 -19.15 -1.08 -2.95
C SER A 149 -19.39 0.26 -3.68
N GLU A 150 -19.04 1.41 -3.10
CA GLU A 150 -19.18 2.71 -3.76
C GLU A 150 -18.09 2.94 -4.83
N LEU A 151 -16.97 2.23 -4.72
CA LEU A 151 -15.94 2.16 -5.77
C LEU A 151 -16.39 1.39 -7.02
N THR A 152 -17.54 0.69 -6.99
CA THR A 152 -18.09 -0.03 -8.16
C THR A 152 -18.89 0.85 -9.12
N HIS A 153 -19.22 2.10 -8.73
CA HIS A 153 -19.95 3.05 -9.59
C HIS A 153 -19.09 4.19 -10.14
N VAL A 154 -17.81 4.24 -9.79
CA VAL A 154 -16.83 5.04 -10.53
C VAL A 154 -16.20 4.10 -11.54
N ALA A 155 -16.48 4.33 -12.82
CA ALA A 155 -15.79 3.65 -13.92
C ALA A 155 -14.30 3.53 -13.58
N ALA A 156 -13.79 2.29 -13.54
CA ALA A 156 -12.42 2.00 -13.15
C ALA A 156 -11.46 2.93 -13.92
N PRO A 157 -10.82 3.92 -13.26
CA PRO A 157 -9.68 4.57 -13.85
C PRO A 157 -8.50 3.71 -13.43
N ASP A 158 -8.29 2.63 -14.16
CA ASP A 158 -6.99 1.97 -14.30
C ASP A 158 -7.12 1.06 -15.51
N ASN A 159 -7.09 1.70 -16.67
CA ASN A 159 -6.78 1.07 -17.93
C ASN A 159 -5.25 1.00 -18.01
N PRO A 160 -4.59 -0.16 -17.79
CA PRO A 160 -3.13 -0.25 -17.91
C PRO A 160 -2.67 -0.05 -19.35
N THR A 161 -3.61 -0.09 -20.30
CA THR A 161 -3.36 0.25 -21.69
C THR A 161 -3.15 1.74 -21.91
N LYS A 162 -3.52 2.62 -20.95
CA LYS A 162 -3.28 4.06 -21.07
C LYS A 162 -1.87 4.49 -20.63
N GLU A 163 -1.07 3.63 -20.01
CA GLU A 163 0.34 3.91 -19.73
C GLU A 163 1.28 3.52 -20.88
N PHE A 164 0.78 2.82 -21.90
CA PHE A 164 1.58 2.43 -23.06
C PHE A 164 0.98 2.99 -24.35
N GLU A 165 1.11 4.30 -24.54
CA GLU A 165 0.78 4.95 -25.81
C GLU A 165 1.69 4.46 -26.95
N ASN A 166 2.84 3.86 -26.63
CA ASN A 166 3.86 3.44 -27.58
C ASN A 166 3.83 1.93 -27.88
N ARG A 167 3.75 1.56 -29.17
CA ARG A 167 3.71 0.16 -29.63
C ARG A 167 4.90 -0.68 -29.12
N GLN A 168 6.05 -0.05 -28.95
CA GLN A 168 7.28 -0.70 -28.48
C GLN A 168 7.19 -1.13 -27.02
N GLU A 169 6.60 -0.30 -26.15
CA GLU A 169 6.51 -0.59 -24.72
C GLU A 169 5.48 -1.68 -24.43
N ARG A 170 4.34 -1.68 -25.15
CA ARG A 170 3.38 -2.81 -25.11
C ARG A 170 4.05 -4.11 -25.53
N PHE A 171 4.88 -4.07 -26.58
CA PHE A 171 5.61 -5.24 -27.05
C PHE A 171 6.63 -5.75 -26.02
N ALA A 172 7.36 -4.85 -25.35
CA ALA A 172 8.29 -5.18 -24.27
C ALA A 172 7.58 -5.83 -23.07
N LEU A 173 6.45 -5.26 -22.64
CA LEU A 173 5.62 -5.83 -21.57
C LEU A 173 5.16 -7.25 -21.90
N TYR A 174 4.58 -7.47 -23.08
CA TYR A 174 4.10 -8.80 -23.47
C TYR A 174 5.23 -9.82 -23.63
N ARG A 175 6.45 -9.39 -24.00
CA ARG A 175 7.64 -10.26 -24.00
C ARG A 175 8.09 -10.61 -22.58
N ALA A 176 8.13 -9.64 -21.66
CA ALA A 176 8.47 -9.89 -20.27
C ALA A 176 7.46 -10.84 -19.59
N MET A 177 6.18 -10.70 -19.91
CA MET A 177 5.12 -11.59 -19.41
C MET A 177 5.32 -13.06 -19.82
N GLN A 178 5.97 -13.36 -20.94
CA GLN A 178 6.27 -14.74 -21.33
C GLN A 178 7.28 -15.43 -20.41
N GLN A 179 8.05 -14.67 -19.62
CA GLN A 179 9.02 -15.21 -18.66
C GLN A 179 8.37 -15.50 -17.30
N LEU A 180 7.12 -15.11 -17.10
CA LEU A 180 6.35 -15.43 -15.90
C LEU A 180 5.77 -16.85 -16.01
N ASP A 181 5.51 -17.45 -14.85
CA ASP A 181 4.79 -18.70 -14.80
C ASP A 181 3.31 -18.50 -15.25
N ALA A 182 2.71 -19.57 -15.78
CA ALA A 182 1.42 -19.50 -16.47
C ALA A 182 0.31 -18.83 -15.65
N GLU A 183 0.19 -19.17 -14.37
CA GLU A 183 -0.84 -18.61 -13.48
C GLU A 183 -0.60 -17.12 -13.20
N THR A 184 0.66 -16.68 -13.03
CA THR A 184 0.98 -15.25 -12.86
C THR A 184 0.66 -14.48 -14.13
N ARG A 185 1.05 -15.02 -15.29
CA ARG A 185 0.81 -14.41 -16.59
C ARG A 185 -0.68 -14.21 -16.85
N GLU A 186 -1.50 -15.20 -16.53
CA GLU A 186 -2.96 -15.16 -16.71
C GLU A 186 -3.63 -14.11 -15.81
N VAL A 187 -3.25 -14.06 -14.53
CA VAL A 187 -3.71 -13.04 -13.58
C VAL A 187 -3.39 -11.63 -14.08
N ILE A 188 -2.17 -11.42 -14.59
CA ILE A 188 -1.79 -10.12 -15.16
C ILE A 188 -2.59 -9.82 -16.43
N HIS A 189 -2.73 -10.77 -17.35
CA HIS A 189 -3.52 -10.57 -18.57
C HIS A 189 -4.96 -10.15 -18.28
N LEU A 190 -5.65 -10.88 -17.39
CA LEU A 190 -7.02 -10.58 -17.02
C LEU A 190 -7.13 -9.22 -16.32
N ARG A 191 -6.15 -8.85 -15.50
CA ARG A 191 -6.14 -7.53 -14.86
C ARG A 191 -5.82 -6.40 -15.84
N LEU A 192 -4.94 -6.63 -16.82
CA LEU A 192 -4.63 -5.67 -17.89
C LEU A 192 -5.80 -5.44 -18.85
N ALA A 193 -6.70 -6.42 -19.01
CA ALA A 193 -7.92 -6.26 -19.81
C ALA A 193 -8.91 -5.24 -19.22
N GLY A 194 -8.76 -4.86 -17.93
CA GLY A 194 -9.47 -3.76 -17.29
C GLY A 194 -10.80 -4.13 -16.63
N ASP A 195 -11.46 -5.20 -17.09
CA ASP A 195 -12.85 -5.51 -16.72
C ASP A 195 -13.02 -6.49 -15.54
N PHE A 196 -11.95 -7.07 -15.00
CA PHE A 196 -12.04 -8.13 -13.98
C PHE A 196 -11.43 -7.71 -12.63
N SER A 197 -12.23 -7.69 -11.56
CA SER A 197 -11.73 -7.50 -10.19
C SER A 197 -10.86 -8.70 -9.74
N PHE A 198 -10.08 -8.55 -8.67
CA PHE A 198 -9.33 -9.70 -8.13
C PHE A 198 -10.23 -10.85 -7.68
N ARG A 199 -11.49 -10.56 -7.33
CA ARG A 199 -12.47 -11.58 -7.01
C ARG A 199 -12.86 -12.33 -8.28
N ASP A 200 -13.24 -11.61 -9.33
CA ASP A 200 -13.58 -12.21 -10.63
C ASP A 200 -12.42 -13.04 -11.18
N ILE A 201 -11.19 -12.54 -11.09
CA ILE A 201 -9.99 -13.26 -11.52
C ILE A 201 -9.78 -14.52 -10.67
N GLY A 202 -9.96 -14.44 -9.35
CA GLY A 202 -9.93 -15.60 -8.47
C GLY A 202 -10.97 -16.64 -8.90
N ASP A 203 -12.22 -16.22 -9.08
CA ASP A 203 -13.33 -17.09 -9.45
C ASP A 203 -13.12 -17.74 -10.83
N ILE A 204 -12.64 -16.97 -11.83
CA ILE A 204 -12.30 -17.47 -13.18
C ILE A 204 -11.19 -18.52 -13.13
N LEU A 205 -10.19 -18.32 -12.29
CA LEU A 205 -9.02 -19.19 -12.20
C LEU A 205 -9.18 -20.30 -11.14
N GLY A 206 -10.33 -20.39 -10.46
CA GLY A 206 -10.58 -21.41 -9.43
C GLY A 206 -9.80 -21.19 -8.13
N HIS A 207 -9.51 -19.94 -7.79
CA HIS A 207 -8.71 -19.53 -6.63
C HIS A 207 -9.38 -18.41 -5.82
N SER A 208 -8.79 -18.08 -4.66
CA SER A 208 -9.32 -16.99 -3.83
C SER A 208 -8.93 -15.61 -4.37
N GLU A 209 -9.73 -14.59 -4.02
CA GLU A 209 -9.41 -13.18 -4.29
C GLU A 209 -8.01 -12.79 -3.79
N VAL A 210 -7.61 -13.30 -2.61
CA VAL A 210 -6.29 -13.06 -2.00
C VAL A 210 -5.19 -13.68 -2.84
N TRP A 211 -5.38 -14.90 -3.35
CA TRP A 211 -4.43 -15.55 -4.24
C TRP A 211 -4.22 -14.73 -5.52
N ALA A 212 -5.29 -14.28 -6.17
CA ALA A 212 -5.21 -13.48 -7.39
C ALA A 212 -4.47 -12.15 -7.13
N ARG A 213 -4.78 -11.49 -6.01
CA ARG A 213 -4.14 -10.24 -5.59
C ARG A 213 -2.64 -10.42 -5.34
N VAL A 214 -2.26 -11.42 -4.53
CA VAL A 214 -0.84 -11.72 -4.23
C VAL A 214 -0.06 -12.02 -5.49
N ARG A 215 -0.64 -12.84 -6.37
CA ARG A 215 0.00 -13.27 -7.61
C ARG A 215 0.17 -12.12 -8.59
N PHE A 216 -0.81 -11.22 -8.67
CA PHE A 216 -0.71 -9.99 -9.45
C PHE A 216 0.45 -9.11 -9.00
N TYR A 217 0.56 -8.79 -7.71
CA TYR A 217 1.62 -7.90 -7.22
C TYR A 217 3.02 -8.51 -7.34
N ARG A 218 3.18 -9.81 -7.04
CA ARG A 218 4.45 -10.53 -7.26
C ARG A 218 4.83 -10.57 -8.73
N GLY A 219 3.84 -10.77 -9.60
CA GLY A 219 4.03 -10.73 -11.05
C GLY A 219 4.46 -9.36 -11.55
N LYS A 220 3.84 -8.29 -11.04
CA LYS A 220 4.22 -6.90 -11.35
C LYS A 220 5.67 -6.62 -10.93
N GLU A 221 6.07 -7.04 -9.73
CA GLU A 221 7.45 -6.88 -9.25
C GLU A 221 8.47 -7.59 -10.15
N LYS A 222 8.16 -8.82 -10.59
CA LYS A 222 8.99 -9.55 -11.55
C LYS A 222 9.08 -8.83 -12.90
N LEU A 223 7.97 -8.30 -13.42
CA LEU A 223 7.97 -7.54 -14.68
C LEU A 223 8.81 -6.27 -14.59
N VAL A 224 8.74 -5.55 -13.48
CA VAL A 224 9.58 -4.35 -13.24
C VAL A 224 11.07 -4.73 -13.28
N LYS A 225 11.45 -5.86 -12.66
CA LYS A 225 12.84 -6.36 -12.71
C LYS A 225 13.27 -6.78 -14.11
N ILE A 226 12.40 -7.45 -14.87
CA ILE A 226 12.69 -7.91 -16.24
C ILE A 226 12.83 -6.72 -17.20
N ILE A 227 11.91 -5.77 -17.16
CA ILE A 227 11.88 -4.61 -18.06
C ILE A 227 12.95 -3.59 -17.65
N GLY A 228 13.16 -3.37 -16.35
CA GLY A 228 14.21 -2.49 -15.83
C GLY A 228 15.64 -3.04 -16.01
N GLY A 229 15.78 -4.36 -16.16
CA GLY A 229 17.07 -5.02 -16.43
C GLY A 229 17.56 -4.88 -17.86
N ASP A 230 16.68 -4.61 -18.83
CA ASP A 230 17.01 -4.47 -20.26
C ASP A 230 17.60 -3.09 -20.62
N ASN A 231 17.62 -2.12 -19.69
CA ASN A 231 18.20 -0.78 -19.91
C ASN A 231 19.72 -0.69 -19.63
N ASN A 232 20.40 -1.82 -19.42
CA ASN A 232 21.85 -1.90 -19.16
C ASN A 232 22.61 -2.79 -20.16
N ALA A 233 22.12 -2.91 -21.41
CA ALA A 233 22.81 -3.60 -22.51
C ALA A 233 23.08 -2.68 -23.70
#